data_AF-A0A7H0I7R0-F1
#
_entry.id   AF-A0A7H0I7R0-F1
#
_cell.length_a   1.000
_cell.length_b   1.000
_cell.length_c   1.000
_cell.angle_alpha   90.00
_cell.angle_beta   90.00
_cell.angle_gamma   90.00
#
_symmetry.space_group_name_H-M   'P 1'
#
loop_
_entity.id
_entity.type
_entity.pdbx_description
1 polymer ?
#
loop_
_entity_poly.entity_id
_entity_poly.type
_entity_poly.pdbx_seq_one_letter_code
_entity_poly.pdbx_strand_id
1 'polypeptide(L)'
;MATGRTAEAIRLVEHGGPATATAVAPQWRVIQRITMAHVQLLAADDTGAAELLEDAVREATAQRLPESHESATRSLRRLKEEMAA
;
A
#
# COMPACT_ATOMS: atom_id res chain seq x y z
N MET A 1 17.81 -13.20 -8.10
CA MET A 1 16.62 -13.96 -8.52
C MET A 1 15.38 -13.14 -8.19
N ALA A 2 15.01 -12.19 -9.05
CA ALA A 2 13.75 -11.46 -8.93
C ALA A 2 12.65 -12.35 -9.53
N THR A 3 11.68 -12.79 -8.73
CA THR A 3 10.78 -13.89 -9.07
C THR A 3 9.72 -13.58 -10.15
N GLY A 4 9.83 -12.48 -10.90
CA GLY A 4 8.80 -12.04 -11.86
C GLY A 4 7.47 -11.60 -11.24
N ARG A 5 7.29 -11.85 -9.94
CA ARG A 5 6.09 -11.52 -9.15
C ARG A 5 5.80 -10.04 -9.09
N THR A 6 6.81 -9.20 -9.26
CA THR A 6 6.67 -7.74 -9.35
C THR A 6 5.83 -7.33 -10.56
N ALA A 7 6.15 -7.83 -11.75
CA ALA A 7 5.42 -7.48 -12.97
C ALA A 7 3.97 -7.99 -12.92
N GLU A 8 3.76 -9.17 -12.34
CA GLU A 8 2.42 -9.73 -12.14
C GLU A 8 1.59 -8.91 -11.14
N ALA A 9 2.21 -8.49 -10.02
CA ALA A 9 1.56 -7.65 -9.03
C ALA A 9 1.20 -6.27 -9.60
N ILE A 10 2.08 -5.66 -10.40
CA ILE A 10 1.81 -4.40 -11.12
C ILE A 10 0.60 -4.58 -12.03
N ARG A 11 0.59 -5.65 -12.83
CA ARG A 11 -0.52 -5.95 -13.73
C ARG A 11 -1.86 -6.12 -13.00
N LEU A 12 -1.87 -6.77 -11.83
CA LEU A 12 -3.07 -6.96 -11.01
C LEU A 12 -3.59 -5.62 -10.45
N VAL A 13 -2.69 -4.72 -10.05
CA VAL A 13 -3.06 -3.36 -9.60
C VAL A 13 -3.64 -2.55 -10.75
N GLU A 14 -3.01 -2.58 -11.93
CA GLU A 14 -3.45 -1.82 -13.12
C GLU A 14 -4.77 -2.33 -13.71
N HIS A 15 -4.99 -3.65 -13.75
CA HIS A 15 -6.09 -4.26 -14.50
C HIS A 15 -7.26 -4.75 -13.62
N GLY A 16 -7.10 -4.75 -12.30
CA GLY A 16 -8.04 -5.43 -11.42
C GLY A 16 -7.89 -5.01 -9.98
N GLY A 17 -8.12 -3.73 -9.72
CA GLY A 17 -8.42 -3.26 -8.36
C GLY A 17 -9.44 -4.22 -7.71
N PRO A 18 -9.21 -4.65 -6.46
CA PRO A 18 -9.98 -5.72 -5.83
C PRO A 18 -11.46 -5.39 -5.87
N ALA A 19 -12.22 -6.27 -6.54
CA ALA A 19 -13.66 -6.15 -6.68
C ALA A 19 -14.27 -5.90 -5.31
N THR A 20 -15.05 -4.81 -5.23
CA THR A 20 -15.68 -4.24 -4.04
C THR A 20 -16.31 -5.32 -3.16
N ALA A 21 -15.55 -5.85 -2.21
CA ALA A 21 -16.09 -6.79 -1.24
C ALA A 21 -16.92 -5.99 -0.22
N THR A 22 -18.21 -6.28 -0.19
CA THR A 22 -19.27 -5.51 0.47
C THR A 22 -19.17 -5.43 2.00
N ALA A 23 -18.21 -6.12 2.62
CA ALA A 23 -17.78 -5.85 3.98
C ALA A 23 -16.36 -6.41 4.21
N VAL A 24 -15.36 -5.86 3.53
CA VAL A 24 -13.96 -6.14 3.87
C VAL A 24 -13.69 -5.62 5.29
N ALA A 25 -13.25 -6.51 6.19
CA ALA A 25 -12.82 -6.13 7.53
C ALA A 25 -11.77 -5.01 7.43
N PRO A 26 -11.86 -3.93 8.23
CA PRO A 26 -11.02 -2.74 8.02
C PRO A 26 -9.51 -3.04 8.00
N GLN A 27 -9.07 -4.02 8.80
CA GLN A 27 -7.69 -4.53 8.79
C GLN A 27 -7.22 -5.03 7.42
N TRP A 28 -8.10 -5.70 6.66
CA TRP A 28 -7.75 -6.20 5.33
C TRP A 28 -7.59 -5.07 4.32
N ARG A 29 -8.37 -3.99 4.45
CA ARG A 29 -8.19 -2.80 3.59
C ARG A 29 -6.85 -2.11 3.83
N VAL A 30 -6.38 -2.09 5.09
CA VAL A 30 -5.06 -1.53 5.42
C VAL A 30 -3.94 -2.39 4.83
N ILE A 31 -3.99 -3.72 5.00
CA ILE A 31 -3.00 -4.65 4.43
C ILE A 31 -2.97 -4.54 2.90
N GLN A 32 -4.15 -4.48 2.28
CA GLN A 32 -4.28 -4.36 0.84
C GLN A 32 -3.64 -3.07 0.31
N ARG A 33 -3.92 -1.92 0.94
CA ARG A 33 -3.31 -0.64 0.54
C ARG A 33 -1.79 -0.61 0.72
N ILE A 34 -1.26 -1.14 1.82
CA ILE A 34 0.19 -1.29 2.03
C ILE A 34 0.80 -2.18 0.94
N THR A 35 0.11 -3.24 0.55
CA THR A 35 0.57 -4.15 -0.50
C THR A 35 0.57 -3.46 -1.86
N MET A 36 -0.49 -2.74 -2.22
CA MET A 36 -0.59 -2.01 -3.47
C MET A 36 0.43 -0.86 -3.55
N ALA A 37 0.71 -0.17 -2.45
CA ALA A 37 1.74 0.86 -2.39
C ALA A 37 3.14 0.30 -2.69
N HIS A 38 3.49 -0.87 -2.14
CA HIS A 38 4.75 -1.53 -2.48
C HIS A 38 4.85 -1.92 -3.96
N VAL A 39 3.73 -2.29 -4.58
CA VAL A 39 3.70 -2.60 -6.01
C VAL A 39 3.93 -1.36 -6.86
N GLN A 40 3.31 -0.24 -6.49
CA GLN A 40 3.49 1.04 -7.20
C GLN A 40 4.90 1.60 -7.05
N LEU A 41 5.51 1.49 -5.87
CA LEU A 41 6.94 1.78 -5.68
C LEU A 41 7.83 0.97 -6.62
N LEU A 42 7.54 -0.33 -6.77
CA LEU A 42 8.28 -1.18 -7.70
C LEU A 42 8.04 -0.82 -9.18
N ALA A 43 6.96 -0.11 -9.48
CA ALA A 43 6.65 0.47 -10.78
C ALA A 43 7.19 1.90 -10.97
N ALA A 44 7.92 2.45 -9.98
CA ALA A 44 8.34 3.85 -9.92
C ALA A 44 7.18 4.86 -9.95
N ASP A 45 5.99 4.45 -9.48
CA ASP A 45 4.86 5.34 -9.21
C ASP A 45 4.85 5.72 -7.72
N ASP A 46 5.75 6.64 -7.37
CA ASP A 46 5.91 7.10 -5.99
C ASP A 46 4.69 7.91 -5.51
N THR A 47 3.99 8.58 -6.43
CA THR A 47 2.82 9.41 -6.11
C THR A 47 1.64 8.53 -5.71
N GLY A 48 1.31 7.52 -6.53
CA GLY A 48 0.26 6.56 -6.18
C GLY A 48 0.59 5.83 -4.87
N ALA A 49 1.85 5.44 -4.68
CA ALA A 49 2.27 4.74 -3.48
C ALA A 49 2.10 5.58 -2.22
N ALA A 50 2.41 6.88 -2.30
CA ALA A 50 2.21 7.82 -1.19
C ALA A 50 0.72 7.96 -0.83
N GLU A 51 -0.17 8.13 -1.82
CA GLU A 51 -1.61 8.24 -1.61
C GLU A 51 -2.19 6.99 -0.92
N LEU A 52 -1.79 5.80 -1.39
CA LEU A 52 -2.20 4.53 -0.80
C LEU A 52 -1.73 4.36 0.65
N LEU A 53 -0.51 4.78 0.97
CA LEU A 53 0.03 4.71 2.33
C LEU A 53 -0.65 5.72 3.26
N GLU A 54 -0.97 6.92 2.78
CA GLU A 54 -1.72 7.91 3.57
C GLU A 54 -3.13 7.41 3.89
N ASP A 55 -3.81 6.80 2.93
CA ASP A 55 -5.11 6.16 3.12
C ASP A 55 -5.04 4.98 4.10
N ALA A 56 -3.98 4.18 4.03
CA ALA A 56 -3.74 3.07 4.96
C ALA A 56 -3.55 3.56 6.40
N VAL A 57 -2.77 4.64 6.60
CA VAL A 57 -2.57 5.28 7.91
C VAL A 57 -3.90 5.83 8.44
N ARG A 58 -4.69 6.50 7.61
CA ARG A 58 -5.99 7.06 8.01
C ARG A 58 -6.96 5.97 8.46
N GLU A 59 -7.06 4.87 7.71
CA GLU A 59 -7.96 3.77 8.08
C GLU A 59 -7.45 2.99 9.31
N ALA A 60 -6.14 2.74 9.43
CA ALA A 60 -5.56 2.10 10.62
C ALA A 60 -5.78 2.95 11.89
N THR A 61 -5.71 4.27 11.76
CA THR A 61 -5.99 5.23 12.86
C THR A 61 -7.46 5.19 13.25
N ALA A 62 -8.36 5.31 12.27
CA ALA A 62 -9.81 5.31 12.50
C ALA A 62 -10.29 4.01 13.18
N GLN A 63 -9.62 2.90 12.89
CA GLN A 63 -9.99 1.56 13.37
C GLN A 63 -9.19 1.12 14.60
N ARG A 64 -8.27 1.97 15.11
CA ARG A 64 -7.38 1.67 16.24
C ARG A 64 -6.64 0.34 16.07
N LEU A 65 -5.98 0.16 14.91
CA LEU A 65 -5.18 -1.02 14.58
C LEU A 65 -3.68 -0.69 14.79
N PRO A 66 -3.16 -0.80 16.03
CA PRO A 66 -1.85 -0.24 16.40
C PRO A 66 -0.69 -0.84 15.60
N GLU A 67 -0.69 -2.15 15.35
CA GLU A 67 0.37 -2.82 14.60
C GLU A 67 0.38 -2.44 13.11
N SER A 68 -0.81 -2.28 12.52
CA SER A 68 -0.94 -1.91 11.10
C SER A 68 -0.63 -0.43 10.86
N HIS A 69 -0.90 0.44 11.85
CA HIS A 69 -0.57 1.85 11.83
C HIS A 69 0.96 2.07 11.83
N GLU A 70 1.69 1.40 12.72
CA GLU A 70 3.15 1.53 12.81
C GLU A 70 3.85 1.07 11.52
N SER A 71 3.38 -0.03 10.93
CA SER A 71 3.92 -0.52 9.66
C SER A 71 3.71 0.49 8.51
N ALA A 72 2.52 1.09 8.39
CA ALA A 72 2.21 2.05 7.35
C ALA A 72 3.01 3.36 7.50
N THR A 73 3.10 3.91 8.73
CA THR A 73 3.90 5.12 9.00
C THR A 73 5.38 4.91 8.69
N ARG A 74 5.93 3.74 9.02
CA ARG A 74 7.34 3.42 8.74
C ARG A 74 7.63 3.36 7.24
N SER A 75 6.74 2.74 6.46
CA SER A 75 6.84 2.72 4.99
C SER A 75 6.72 4.11 4.38
N LEU A 76 5.77 4.94 4.84
CA LEU A 76 5.59 6.31 4.36
C LEU A 76 6.81 7.19 4.63
N ARG A 77 7.43 7.05 5.81
CA ARG A 77 8.65 7.79 6.15
C ARG A 77 9.80 7.43 5.21
N ARG A 78 9.99 6.15 4.92
CA ARG A 78 11.06 5.67 4.03
C ARG A 78 10.90 6.21 2.61
N LEU A 79 9.67 6.23 2.08
CA LEU A 79 9.36 6.78 0.77
C LEU A 79 9.70 8.28 0.69
N LYS A 80 9.39 9.03 1.75
CA LYS A 80 9.77 10.46 1.84
C LYS A 80 11.28 10.67 1.88
N GLU A 81 12.04 9.78 2.51
CA GLU A 81 13.51 9.82 2.54
C GLU A 81 14.12 9.49 1.17
N GLU A 82 13.54 8.53 0.43
CA GLU A 82 13.99 8.14 -0.92
C GLU A 82 13.68 9.22 -1.97
N MET A 83 12.55 9.93 -1.87
CA MET A 83 12.23 11.05 -2.79
C MET A 83 13.00 12.36 -2.51
N ALA A 84 13.63 12.49 -1.34
CA ALA A 84 14.37 13.69 -0.94
C ALA A 84 15.87 13.63 -1.28
N ALA A 85 16.35 12.48 -1.78
CA ALA A 85 17.74 12.19 -2.14
C ALA A 85 17.96 12.28 -3.66
#